data_AF-A0A6P0SNZ6-F1
#
_entry.id   AF-A0A6P0SNZ6-F1
#
_cell.length_a   1.000
_cell.length_b   1.000
_cell.length_c   1.000
_cell.angle_alpha   90.00
_cell.angle_beta   90.00
_cell.angle_gamma   90.00
#
_symmetry.space_group_name_H-M   'P 1'
#
loop_
_entity.id
_entity.type
_entity.pdbx_description
1 polymer ?
#
loop_
_entity_poly.entity_id
_entity_poly.type
_entity_poly.pdbx_seq_one_letter_code
_entity_poly.pdbx_strand_id
1 'polypeptide(L)' 'MFLESVILFFKRLAADKNFRSQLEDAASPEDYQTMVRDAGYDFTPEELETTTAKILDENGSSVPIMLNL' A
#
# COMPACT_ATOMS: atom_id res chain seq x y z
N MET A 1 5.83 -14.01 -4.75
CA MET A 1 6.20 -13.58 -3.39
C MET A 1 6.04 -12.06 -3.19
N PHE A 2 5.14 -11.41 -3.96
CA PHE A 2 5.02 -9.96 -4.00
C PHE A 2 3.62 -9.46 -3.61
N LEU A 3 2.61 -10.24 -3.98
CA LEU A 3 1.24 -10.16 -3.47
C LEU A 3 1.21 -10.15 -1.93
N GLU A 4 2.06 -10.97 -1.30
CA GLU A 4 2.15 -11.09 0.16
C GLU A 4 2.70 -9.80 0.80
N SER A 5 3.71 -9.17 0.18
CA SER A 5 4.24 -7.86 0.61
C SER A 5 3.18 -6.77 0.52
N VAL A 6 2.39 -6.75 -0.56
CA VAL A 6 1.28 -5.79 -0.72
C VAL A 6 0.18 -6.03 0.31
N ILE A 7 -0.19 -7.29 0.58
CA ILE A 7 -1.18 -7.63 1.61
C ILE A 7 -0.69 -7.24 3.01
N LEU A 8 0.58 -7.52 3.32
CA LEU A 8 1.18 -7.13 4.60
C LEU A 8 1.28 -5.61 4.75
N PHE A 9 1.54 -4.90 3.64
CA PHE A 9 1.53 -3.44 3.59
C PHE A 9 0.13 -2.90 3.91
N PHE A 10 -0.92 -3.36 3.23
CA PHE A 10 -2.29 -2.93 3.54
C PHE A 10 -2.71 -3.28 4.97
N LYS A 11 -2.31 -4.46 5.48
CA LYS A 11 -2.57 -4.84 6.88
C LYS A 11 -1.89 -3.88 7.85
N ARG A 12 -0.63 -3.52 7.61
CA ARG A 12 0.09 -2.53 8.43
C ARG A 12 -0.54 -1.15 8.30
N LEU A 13 -0.92 -0.74 7.10
CA LEU A 13 -1.59 0.54 6.85
C LEU A 13 -2.92 0.66 7.60
N ALA A 14 -3.67 -0.45 7.71
CA ALA A 14 -4.93 -0.51 8.46
C ALA A 14 -4.74 -0.58 9.98
N ALA A 15 -3.71 -1.28 10.45
CA ALA A 15 -3.42 -1.47 11.87
C ALA A 15 -2.63 -0.29 12.48
N ASP A 16 -1.77 0.37 11.69
CA ASP A 16 -0.79 1.34 12.13
C ASP A 16 -1.08 2.72 11.49
N LYS A 17 -1.86 3.52 12.22
CA LYS A 17 -2.25 4.86 11.78
C LYS A 17 -1.06 5.81 11.63
N ASN A 18 0.00 5.62 12.42
CA ASN A 18 1.22 6.44 12.32
C ASN A 18 1.97 6.16 11.02
N PHE A 19 2.07 4.88 10.66
CA PHE A 19 2.66 4.49 9.38
C PHE A 19 1.88 5.09 8.20
N ARG A 20 0.55 5.02 8.28
CA ARG A 20 -0.32 5.63 7.28
C ARG A 20 -0.13 7.15 7.17
N SER A 21 -0.13 7.88 8.29
CA SER A 21 0.06 9.34 8.26
C SER A 21 1.43 9.73 7.73
N GLN A 22 2.49 8.95 7.98
CA GLN A 22 3.81 9.19 7.40
C GLN A 22 3.82 9.02 5.87
N LEU A 23 3.09 8.03 5.36
CA LEU A 23 2.95 7.82 3.91
C LEU A 23 2.07 8.89 3.26
N GLU A 24 1.02 9.36 3.94
CA GLU A 24 0.18 10.48 3.47
C GLU A 24 0.94 11.82 3.50
N ASP A 25 1.93 11.98 4.38
CA ASP A 25 2.81 13.15 4.47
C ASP A 25 3.98 13.11 3.47
N ALA A 26 4.18 11.98 2.78
CA ALA A 26 5.24 11.84 1.78
C ALA A 26 5.06 12.89 0.67
N ALA A 27 5.97 13.86 0.64
CA ALA A 27 5.88 15.03 -0.24
C ALA A 27 6.12 14.71 -1.72
N SER A 28 6.62 13.51 -2.03
CA SER A 28 6.93 13.08 -3.38
C SER A 28 6.83 11.56 -3.55
N PRO A 29 6.58 11.07 -4.77
CA PRO A 29 6.53 9.63 -5.06
C PRO A 29 7.81 8.89 -4.69
N GLU A 30 8.95 9.57 -4.79
CA GLU A 30 10.27 9.03 -4.43
C GLU A 30 10.41 8.80 -2.92
N ASP A 31 9.93 9.74 -2.10
CA ASP A 31 9.86 9.60 -0.64
C ASP A 31 8.92 8.47 -0.24
N TYR A 32 7.74 8.39 -0.88
CA TYR A 32 6.81 7.29 -0.66
C TYR A 32 7.47 5.94 -0.94
N GLN A 33 8.12 5.80 -2.09
CA GLN A 33 8.77 4.55 -2.48
C GLN A 33 9.92 4.19 -1.53
N THR A 34 10.65 5.19 -1.04
CA THR A 34 11.73 5.02 -0.05
C THR A 34 11.17 4.55 1.30
N MET A 35 10.10 5.18 1.80
CA MET A 35 9.44 4.79 3.05
C MET A 35 8.87 3.37 3.00
N VAL A 36 8.27 2.99 1.88
CA VAL A 36 7.73 1.64 1.65
C VAL A 36 8.87 0.61 1.68
N ARG A 37 10.00 0.91 1.01
CA ARG A 37 11.21 0.07 1.05
C ARG A 37 11.83 -0.04 2.43
N ASP A 38 11.97 1.07 3.14
CA ASP A 38 12.54 1.13 4.49
C ASP A 38 11.69 0.34 5.50
N ALA A 39 10.37 0.35 5.29
CA ALA A 39 9.42 -0.48 6.05
C ALA A 39 9.50 -1.99 5.72
N GLY A 40 10.38 -2.40 4.79
CA GLY A 40 10.62 -3.78 4.40
C GLY A 40 9.74 -4.27 3.26
N TYR A 41 9.02 -3.37 2.59
CA TYR A 41 8.19 -3.71 1.45
C TYR A 41 8.91 -3.34 0.16
N ASP A 42 9.34 -4.34 -0.59
CA ASP A 42 9.86 -4.13 -1.95
C ASP A 42 8.70 -4.41 -2.90
N PHE A 43 7.92 -3.36 -3.26
CA PHE A 43 6.96 -3.49 -4.34
C PHE A 43 6.89 -2.36 -5.36
N THR A 44 6.63 -2.74 -6.63
CA THR A 44 6.41 -1.80 -7.73
C THR A 44 4.97 -1.25 -7.72
N PRO A 45 4.74 -0.07 -8.30
CA PRO A 45 3.39 0.49 -8.45
C PRO A 45 2.45 -0.44 -9.23
N GLU A 46 2.95 -1.09 -10.28
CA GLU A 46 2.16 -2.00 -11.13
C GLU A 46 1.68 -3.23 -10.34
N GLU A 47 2.51 -3.74 -9.43
CA GLU A 47 2.15 -4.86 -8.56
C GLU A 47 1.18 -4.45 -7.45
N LEU A 48 1.30 -3.22 -6.95
CA LEU A 48 0.33 -2.63 -6.04
C LEU A 48 -1.04 -2.52 -6.72
N GLU A 49 -1.11 -1.95 -7.93
CA GLU A 49 -2.35 -1.83 -8.70
C GLU A 49 -2.95 -3.20 -9.02
N THR A 50 -2.15 -4.14 -9.53
CA THR A 50 -2.60 -5.50 -9.87
C THR A 50 -3.15 -6.23 -8.65
N THR A 51 -2.45 -6.12 -7.51
CA THR A 51 -2.88 -6.78 -6.27
C THR A 51 -4.12 -6.10 -5.70
N THR A 52 -4.19 -4.77 -5.74
CA THR A 52 -5.36 -4.01 -5.29
C THR A 52 -6.59 -4.36 -6.13
N ALA A 53 -6.43 -4.44 -7.46
CA ALA A 53 -7.48 -4.86 -8.38
C ALA A 53 -7.95 -6.29 -8.09
N LYS A 54 -7.01 -7.22 -7.83
CA LYS A 54 -7.34 -8.58 -7.40
C LYS A 54 -8.11 -8.62 -6.08
N ILE A 55 -7.66 -7.86 -5.07
CA ILE A 55 -8.35 -7.78 -3.77
C ILE A 55 -9.77 -7.22 -3.97
N LEU A 56 -9.94 -6.22 -4.85
CA LEU A 56 -11.23 -5.62 -5.18
C LEU A 56 -12.19 -6.63 -5.83
N ASP A 57 -11.68 -7.39 -6.79
CA ASP A 57 -12.43 -8.41 -7.54
C ASP A 57 -12.81 -9.60 -6.64
N GLU A 58 -11.91 -9.99 -5.73
CA GLU A 58 -12.12 -11.11 -4.80
C GLU A 58 -13.00 -10.75 -3.58
N ASN A 59 -13.06 -9.48 -3.15
CA ASN A 59 -13.82 -9.08 -1.94
C ASN A 59 -15.09 -8.27 -2.18
N GLY A 60 -15.41 -7.84 -3.41
CA GLY A 60 -16.75 -7.34 -3.79
C GLY A 60 -17.36 -6.16 -3.01
N SER A 61 -16.76 -5.65 -1.94
CA SER A 61 -17.25 -4.52 -1.14
C SER A 61 -16.18 -3.97 -0.19
N SER A 62 -15.86 -2.70 -0.39
CA SER A 62 -15.26 -1.75 0.56
C SER A 62 -13.81 -1.98 1.00
N VAL A 63 -12.85 -1.58 0.16
CA VAL A 63 -11.59 -0.99 0.63
C VAL A 63 -11.70 0.52 0.47
N PRO A 64 -11.42 1.34 1.52
CA PRO A 64 -11.59 2.79 1.45
C PRO A 64 -10.69 3.41 0.38
N ILE A 65 -11.20 4.48 -0.23
CA ILE A 65 -10.61 5.35 -1.28
C ILE A 65 -9.34 6.05 -0.78
N MET A 66 -8.36 5.28 -0.31
CA MET A 66 -7.07 5.79 0.17
C MET A 66 -6.01 5.78 -0.93
N LEU A 67 -6.32 5.19 -2.09
CA LEU A 67 -5.44 5.11 -3.25
C LEU A 67 -5.78 6.21 -4.26
N ASN A 68 -5.82 7.46 -3.81
CA ASN A 68 -5.85 8.63 -4.69
C ASN A 68 -4.73 9.63 -4.31
N LEU A 69 -3.61 9.09 -3.80
CA LEU A 69 -2.35 9.82 -3.72
C LEU A 69 -1.81 10.06 -5.13
#